data_AF-A0A7G9G4L7-F1
#
_entry.id   AF-A0A7G9G4L7-F1
#
_cell.length_a   1.000
_cell.length_b   1.000
_cell.length_c   1.000
_cell.angle_alpha   90.00
_cell.angle_beta   90.00
_cell.angle_gamma   90.00
#
_symmetry.space_group_name_H-M   'P 1'
#
loop_
_entity.id
_entity.type
_entity.pdbx_description
1 polymer ?
#
loop_
_entity_poly.entity_id
_entity_poly.type
_entity_poly.pdbx_seq_one_letter_code
_entity_poly.pdbx_strand_id
1 'polypeptide(L)'
;MAWKEKCFRSLMDAKLFLSTAHMERFKELWKVLKKQPFCTKGMCKCLFMAAWDQEHYQFLKDTVDEMIARKDTDTSYMLEKGRVVLDNVALSERELFKLSIRFLEEEGRTPDERFLLKLAHHWVPIADNTLEAGRLLDALE
;
A
#
# COMPACT_ATOMS: atom_id res chain seq x y z
N MET A 1 -12.90 14.42 -3.49
CA MET A 1 -12.12 13.32 -4.10
C MET A 1 -11.03 13.86 -5.06
N ALA A 2 -10.37 14.98 -4.74
CA ALA A 2 -9.34 15.54 -5.61
C ALA A 2 -7.99 14.80 -5.47
N TRP A 3 -7.70 14.25 -4.29
CA TRP A 3 -6.45 13.53 -4.04
C TRP A 3 -6.23 12.34 -4.98
N LYS A 4 -7.29 11.60 -5.39
CA LYS A 4 -7.16 10.43 -6.27
C LYS A 4 -6.62 10.79 -7.66
N GLU A 5 -6.98 11.97 -8.17
CA GLU A 5 -6.50 12.49 -9.46
C GLU A 5 -5.05 13.01 -9.34
N LYS A 6 -4.66 13.55 -8.18
CA LYS A 6 -3.31 14.05 -7.91
C LYS A 6 -2.32 12.93 -7.57
N CYS A 7 -2.79 11.85 -6.94
CA CYS A 7 -2.01 10.79 -6.32
C CYS A 7 -0.82 10.32 -7.17
N PHE A 8 -1.08 9.76 -8.36
CA PHE A 8 -0.01 9.20 -9.19
C PHE A 8 1.02 10.26 -9.59
N ARG A 9 0.56 11.46 -9.98
CA ARG A 9 1.45 12.56 -10.36
C ARG A 9 2.30 13.02 -9.17
N SER A 10 1.71 13.20 -8.00
CA SER A 10 2.44 13.62 -6.79
C SER A 10 3.51 12.61 -6.38
N LEU A 11 3.23 11.30 -6.48
CA LEU A 11 4.21 10.24 -6.21
C LEU A 11 5.36 10.24 -7.23
N MET A 12 5.06 10.49 -8.51
CA MET A 12 6.08 10.61 -9.55
C MET A 12 6.94 11.86 -9.39
N ASP A 13 6.33 13.03 -9.15
CA ASP A 13 7.03 14.31 -8.99
C ASP A 13 7.97 14.28 -7.77
N ALA A 14 7.57 13.57 -6.70
CA ALA A 14 8.40 13.31 -5.53
C ALA A 14 9.47 12.22 -5.73
N LYS A 15 9.52 11.56 -6.91
CA LYS A 15 10.50 10.52 -7.27
C LYS A 15 10.56 9.34 -6.29
N LEU A 16 9.40 8.93 -5.76
CA LEU A 16 9.33 7.89 -4.72
C LEU A 16 9.36 6.47 -5.29
N PHE A 17 9.12 6.28 -6.59
CA PHE A 17 9.23 4.96 -7.20
C PHE A 17 10.69 4.52 -7.32
N LEU A 18 11.03 3.42 -6.65
CA LEU A 18 12.36 2.83 -6.67
C LEU A 18 12.78 2.25 -8.04
N SER A 19 11.85 1.98 -8.95
CA SER A 19 12.14 1.51 -10.31
C SER A 19 10.97 1.77 -11.26
N THR A 20 11.22 1.69 -12.57
CA THR A 20 10.17 1.73 -13.59
C THR A 20 9.16 0.59 -13.41
N ALA A 21 9.62 -0.61 -13.02
CA ALA A 21 8.73 -1.74 -12.78
C ALA A 21 7.79 -1.48 -11.59
N HIS A 22 8.32 -0.93 -10.51
CA HIS A 22 7.51 -0.51 -9.35
C HIS A 22 6.46 0.52 -9.76
N MET A 23 6.85 1.55 -10.53
CA MET A 23 5.93 2.57 -11.03
C MET A 23 4.82 1.99 -11.93
N GLU A 24 5.16 1.11 -12.88
CA GLU A 24 4.17 0.55 -13.81
C GLU A 24 3.19 -0.39 -13.11
N ARG A 25 3.64 -1.24 -12.17
CA ARG A 25 2.73 -2.06 -11.34
C ARG A 25 1.77 -1.21 -10.53
N PHE A 26 2.28 -0.16 -9.86
CA PHE A 26 1.44 0.77 -9.13
C PHE A 26 0.38 1.39 -10.05
N LYS A 27 0.82 1.93 -11.20
CA LYS A 27 -0.04 2.61 -12.17
C LYS A 27 -1.11 1.69 -12.74
N GLU A 28 -0.78 0.43 -13.01
CA GLU A 28 -1.72 -0.57 -13.52
C GLU A 28 -2.87 -0.79 -12.53
N LEU A 29 -2.57 -1.20 -11.31
CA LEU A 29 -3.61 -1.48 -10.31
C LEU A 29 -4.30 -0.22 -9.80
N TRP A 30 -3.60 0.94 -9.77
CA TRP A 30 -4.21 2.22 -9.40
C TRP A 30 -5.36 2.63 -10.34
N LYS A 31 -5.26 2.34 -11.64
CA LYS A 31 -6.34 2.62 -12.62
C LYS A 31 -7.66 1.92 -12.24
N VAL A 32 -7.56 0.75 -11.61
CA VAL A 32 -8.70 -0.05 -11.15
C VAL A 32 -9.13 0.39 -9.76
N LEU A 33 -8.18 0.40 -8.81
CA LEU A 33 -8.43 0.70 -7.40
C LEU A 33 -9.08 2.07 -7.22
N LYS A 34 -8.62 3.12 -7.90
CA LYS A 34 -9.12 4.49 -7.69
C LYS A 34 -10.62 4.67 -7.91
N LYS A 35 -11.23 3.78 -8.69
CA LYS A 35 -12.66 3.78 -9.04
C LYS A 35 -13.53 3.03 -8.02
N GLN A 36 -12.93 2.30 -7.09
CA GLN A 36 -13.63 1.46 -6.12
C GLN A 36 -14.09 2.25 -4.89
N PRO A 37 -15.22 1.86 -4.26
CA PRO A 37 -15.75 2.51 -3.06
C PRO A 37 -14.78 2.39 -1.87
N PHE A 38 -14.08 1.26 -1.74
CA PHE A 38 -13.08 1.01 -0.69
C PHE A 38 -11.72 1.67 -0.94
N CYS A 39 -11.58 2.51 -1.98
CA CYS A 39 -10.31 3.19 -2.24
C CYS A 39 -10.07 4.34 -1.28
N THR A 40 -9.27 4.05 -0.25
CA THR A 40 -8.76 4.99 0.75
C THR A 40 -7.28 5.33 0.51
N LYS A 41 -6.73 6.30 1.24
CA LYS A 41 -5.28 6.57 1.22
C LYS A 41 -4.52 5.40 1.83
N GLY A 42 -5.06 4.75 2.86
CA GLY A 42 -4.51 3.52 3.44
C GLY A 42 -4.35 2.41 2.39
N MET A 43 -5.38 2.15 1.58
CA MET A 43 -5.29 1.22 0.44
C MET A 43 -4.25 1.66 -0.59
N CYS A 44 -4.14 2.96 -0.86
CA CYS A 44 -3.13 3.49 -1.76
C CYS A 44 -1.69 3.30 -1.24
N LYS A 45 -1.47 3.44 0.07
CA LYS A 45 -0.18 3.14 0.71
C LYS A 45 0.16 1.65 0.63
N CYS A 46 -0.84 0.78 0.87
CA CYS A 46 -0.68 -0.66 0.67
C CYS A 46 -0.30 -0.99 -0.77
N LEU A 47 -0.95 -0.34 -1.74
CA LEU A 47 -0.63 -0.47 -3.16
C LEU A 47 0.78 -0.03 -3.49
N PHE A 48 1.18 1.15 -3.01
CA PHE A 48 2.55 1.65 -3.21
C PHE A 48 3.58 0.64 -2.70
N MET A 49 3.40 0.15 -1.47
CA MET A 49 4.33 -0.81 -0.89
C MET A 49 4.35 -2.15 -1.64
N ALA A 50 3.18 -2.71 -1.95
CA ALA A 50 3.06 -4.02 -2.59
C ALA A 50 3.53 -4.02 -4.05
N ALA A 51 3.48 -2.87 -4.74
CA ALA A 51 3.91 -2.76 -6.13
C ALA A 51 5.43 -2.90 -6.32
N TRP A 52 6.21 -2.97 -5.23
CA TRP A 52 7.66 -3.09 -5.25
C TRP A 52 8.16 -4.31 -6.03
N ASP A 53 7.62 -5.47 -5.73
CA ASP A 53 7.96 -6.73 -6.38
C ASP A 53 6.72 -7.43 -6.95
N GLN A 54 6.93 -8.52 -7.68
CA GLN A 54 5.86 -9.21 -8.38
C GLN A 54 4.94 -10.00 -7.44
N GLU A 55 5.49 -10.56 -6.37
CA GLU A 55 4.78 -11.46 -5.46
C GLU A 55 3.76 -10.67 -4.63
N HIS A 56 4.21 -9.62 -3.96
CA HIS A 56 3.34 -8.74 -3.18
C HIS A 56 2.32 -8.02 -4.05
N TYR A 57 2.72 -7.61 -5.26
CA TYR A 57 1.81 -7.01 -6.23
C TYR A 57 0.68 -7.95 -6.63
N GLN A 58 1.02 -9.20 -6.97
CA GLN A 58 0.02 -10.19 -7.37
C GLN A 58 -0.94 -10.48 -6.22
N PHE A 59 -0.43 -10.66 -5.00
CA PHE A 59 -1.25 -10.87 -3.81
C PHE A 59 -2.26 -9.74 -3.59
N LEU A 60 -1.80 -8.47 -3.68
CA LEU A 60 -2.70 -7.32 -3.53
C LEU A 60 -3.70 -7.24 -4.68
N LYS A 61 -3.25 -7.48 -5.91
CA LYS A 61 -4.12 -7.45 -7.10
C LYS A 61 -5.25 -8.48 -6.97
N ASP A 62 -4.92 -9.72 -6.63
CA ASP A 62 -5.91 -10.79 -6.46
C ASP A 62 -6.90 -10.46 -5.36
N THR A 63 -6.41 -9.87 -4.25
CA THR A 63 -7.29 -9.42 -3.16
C THR A 63 -8.21 -8.27 -3.58
N VAL A 64 -7.72 -7.31 -4.36
CA VAL A 64 -8.57 -6.23 -4.93
C VAL A 64 -9.61 -6.81 -5.89
N ASP A 65 -9.25 -7.78 -6.73
CA ASP A 65 -10.18 -8.44 -7.65
C ASP A 65 -11.27 -9.21 -6.88
N GLU A 66 -10.92 -9.89 -5.79
CA GLU A 66 -11.86 -10.54 -4.88
C GLU A 66 -12.82 -9.52 -4.22
N MET A 67 -12.29 -8.41 -3.70
CA MET A 67 -13.12 -7.34 -3.09
C MET A 67 -14.13 -6.76 -4.09
N ILE A 68 -13.70 -6.58 -5.35
CA ILE A 68 -14.59 -6.13 -6.43
C ILE A 68 -15.69 -7.18 -6.68
N ALA A 69 -15.35 -8.46 -6.80
CA ALA A 69 -16.31 -9.53 -7.02
C ALA A 69 -17.34 -9.64 -5.87
N ARG A 70 -16.89 -9.41 -4.62
CA ARG A 70 -17.72 -9.37 -3.41
C ARG A 70 -18.56 -8.09 -3.29
N LYS A 71 -18.28 -7.07 -4.11
CA LYS A 71 -18.88 -5.73 -4.03
C LYS A 71 -18.65 -5.07 -2.68
N ASP A 72 -17.46 -5.28 -2.11
CA ASP A 72 -17.09 -4.64 -0.85
C ASP A 72 -17.15 -3.11 -1.00
N THR A 73 -17.50 -2.41 0.08
CA THR A 73 -17.60 -0.94 0.10
C THR A 73 -16.58 -0.28 1.01
N ASP A 74 -15.87 -1.07 1.82
CA ASP A 74 -14.84 -0.65 2.76
C ASP A 74 -13.66 -1.64 2.76
N THR A 75 -12.69 -1.44 3.65
CA THR A 75 -11.45 -2.22 3.74
C THR A 75 -11.53 -3.39 4.73
N SER A 76 -12.71 -3.72 5.26
CA SER A 76 -12.87 -4.74 6.31
C SER A 76 -12.38 -6.11 5.85
N TYR A 77 -12.68 -6.50 4.61
CA TYR A 77 -12.21 -7.77 4.05
C TYR A 77 -10.68 -7.81 3.89
N MET A 78 -10.08 -6.71 3.42
CA MET A 78 -8.61 -6.60 3.32
C MET A 78 -7.95 -6.72 4.70
N LEU A 79 -8.54 -6.12 5.74
CA LEU A 79 -8.07 -6.24 7.11
C LEU A 79 -8.16 -7.67 7.64
N GLU A 80 -9.29 -8.35 7.43
CA GLU A 80 -9.48 -9.75 7.80
C GLU A 80 -8.45 -10.65 7.12
N LYS A 81 -8.33 -10.54 5.79
CA LYS A 81 -7.36 -11.32 5.01
C LYS A 81 -5.93 -11.01 5.45
N GLY A 82 -5.62 -9.75 5.73
CA GLY A 82 -4.32 -9.33 6.23
C GLY A 82 -3.96 -10.01 7.57
N ARG A 83 -4.89 -10.07 8.51
CA ARG A 83 -4.67 -10.75 9.80
C ARG A 83 -4.40 -12.24 9.62
N VAL A 84 -5.13 -12.91 8.72
CA VAL A 84 -4.93 -14.35 8.43
C VAL A 84 -3.56 -14.60 7.79
N VAL A 85 -3.15 -13.74 6.86
CA VAL A 85 -1.86 -13.89 6.17
C VAL A 85 -0.69 -13.58 7.10
N LEU A 86 -0.83 -12.61 8.01
CA LEU A 86 0.22 -12.22 8.96
C LEU A 86 0.75 -13.40 9.80
N ASP A 87 -0.09 -14.38 10.11
CA ASP A 87 0.31 -15.57 10.87
C ASP A 87 1.22 -16.51 10.07
N ASN A 88 1.20 -16.39 8.74
CA ASN A 88 1.86 -17.31 7.80
C ASN A 88 3.00 -16.65 6.98
N VAL A 89 3.19 -15.32 7.07
CA VAL A 89 4.30 -14.64 6.36
C VAL A 89 5.67 -14.99 6.94
N ALA A 90 6.71 -14.84 6.12
CA ALA A 90 8.09 -14.99 6.57
C ALA A 90 8.40 -14.02 7.72
N LEU A 91 9.25 -14.44 8.66
CA LEU A 91 9.62 -13.60 9.81
C LEU A 91 10.24 -12.27 9.38
N SER A 92 10.96 -12.23 8.26
CA SER A 92 11.55 -11.02 7.67
C SER A 92 10.51 -10.02 7.19
N GLU A 93 9.34 -10.49 6.75
CA GLU A 93 8.25 -9.68 6.17
C GLU A 93 7.20 -9.28 7.20
N ARG A 94 7.18 -9.95 8.35
CA ARG A 94 6.15 -9.77 9.38
C ARG A 94 5.92 -8.31 9.76
N GLU A 95 6.98 -7.54 9.97
CA GLU A 95 6.84 -6.12 10.31
C GLU A 95 6.33 -5.30 9.13
N LEU A 96 6.80 -5.57 7.91
CA LEU A 96 6.29 -4.93 6.69
C LEU A 96 4.79 -5.20 6.49
N PHE A 97 4.35 -6.43 6.76
CA PHE A 97 2.94 -6.80 6.68
C PHE A 97 2.10 -6.18 7.80
N LYS A 98 2.66 -5.97 9.00
CA LYS A 98 2.00 -5.17 10.04
C LYS A 98 1.83 -3.71 9.62
N LEU A 99 2.75 -3.16 8.83
CA LEU A 99 2.63 -1.80 8.31
C LEU A 99 1.44 -1.67 7.35
N SER A 100 1.20 -2.65 6.47
CA SER A 100 0.03 -2.62 5.57
C SER A 100 -1.27 -2.65 6.37
N ILE A 101 -1.39 -3.52 7.38
CA ILE A 101 -2.55 -3.56 8.27
C ILE A 101 -2.74 -2.22 8.98
N ARG A 102 -1.66 -1.64 9.50
CA ARG A 102 -1.71 -0.36 10.20
C ARG A 102 -2.18 0.78 9.30
N PHE A 103 -1.80 0.80 8.03
CA PHE A 103 -2.30 1.80 7.07
C PHE A 103 -3.82 1.73 6.87
N LEU A 104 -4.41 0.55 7.02
CA LEU A 104 -5.85 0.34 6.89
C LEU A 104 -6.60 0.65 8.21
N GLU A 105 -5.99 0.36 9.36
CA GLU A 105 -6.57 0.65 10.69
C GLU A 105 -6.48 2.13 11.07
N GLU A 106 -5.37 2.79 10.74
CA GLU A 106 -5.07 4.18 11.09
C GLU A 106 -5.11 5.07 9.83
N GLU A 107 -6.27 5.14 9.17
CA GLU A 107 -6.45 5.92 7.93
C GLU A 107 -6.03 7.40 8.12
N GLY A 108 -5.30 7.94 7.15
CA GLY A 108 -4.77 9.30 7.20
C GLY A 108 -3.57 9.48 8.13
N ARG A 109 -3.00 8.40 8.67
CA ARG A 109 -1.78 8.43 9.48
C ARG A 109 -0.69 7.57 8.85
N THR A 110 0.53 8.06 8.94
CA THR A 110 1.74 7.34 8.54
C THR A 110 2.66 7.23 9.75
N PRO A 111 3.15 6.03 10.10
CA PRO A 111 4.06 5.85 11.22
C PRO A 111 5.36 6.65 11.04
N ASP A 112 6.02 6.93 12.17
CA ASP A 112 7.35 7.53 12.16
C ASP A 112 8.43 6.54 11.67
N GLU A 113 9.59 7.08 11.32
CA GLU A 113 10.72 6.33 10.76
C GLU A 113 11.37 5.33 11.73
N ARG A 114 11.05 5.38 13.04
CA ARG A 114 11.52 4.35 13.99
C ARG A 114 10.96 2.98 13.65
N PHE A 115 9.89 2.91 12.85
CA PHE A 115 9.41 1.65 12.27
C PHE A 115 10.50 0.92 11.47
N LEU A 116 11.37 1.65 10.77
CA LEU A 116 12.43 1.07 9.93
C LEU A 116 13.44 0.23 10.74
N LEU A 117 13.65 0.56 12.02
CA LEU A 117 14.54 -0.18 12.92
C LEU A 117 14.08 -1.61 13.22
N LYS A 118 12.81 -1.94 12.91
CA LYS A 118 12.21 -3.26 13.13
C LYS A 118 12.34 -4.16 11.90
N LEU A 119 12.71 -3.61 10.75
CA LEU A 119 12.71 -4.31 9.48
C LEU A 119 14.02 -5.05 9.24
N ALA A 120 13.93 -6.15 8.49
CA ALA A 120 15.12 -6.70 7.85
C ALA A 120 15.67 -5.70 6.82
N HIS A 121 17.01 -5.64 6.69
CA HIS A 121 17.70 -4.62 5.90
C HIS A 121 17.20 -4.51 4.44
N HIS A 122 16.82 -5.62 3.81
CA HIS A 122 16.34 -5.63 2.43
C HIS A 122 14.95 -4.98 2.24
N TRP A 123 14.15 -4.85 3.30
CA TRP A 123 12.86 -4.16 3.26
C TRP A 123 12.94 -2.66 3.53
N VAL A 124 14.06 -2.18 4.08
CA VAL A 124 14.23 -0.76 4.45
C VAL A 124 13.99 0.18 3.26
N PRO A 125 14.55 -0.05 2.05
CA PRO A 125 14.37 0.89 0.94
C PRO A 125 12.90 1.09 0.54
N ILE A 126 12.12 0.01 0.45
CA ILE A 126 10.69 0.13 0.09
C ILE A 126 9.88 0.70 1.24
N ALA A 127 10.16 0.31 2.48
CA ALA A 127 9.43 0.84 3.62
C ALA A 127 9.67 2.34 3.81
N ASP A 128 10.91 2.82 3.68
CA ASP A 128 11.25 4.23 3.79
C ASP A 128 10.50 5.07 2.73
N ASN A 129 10.59 4.66 1.47
CA ASN A 129 9.83 5.31 0.39
C ASN A 129 8.31 5.21 0.60
N THR A 130 7.82 4.13 1.21
CA THR A 130 6.40 3.97 1.55
C THR A 130 5.97 4.92 2.67
N LEU A 131 6.82 5.17 3.67
CA LEU A 131 6.54 6.16 4.71
C LEU A 131 6.51 7.58 4.11
N GLU A 132 7.43 7.90 3.22
CA GLU A 132 7.42 9.20 2.54
C GLU A 132 6.20 9.35 1.61
N ALA A 133 5.87 8.31 0.83
CA ALA A 133 4.65 8.26 0.03
C ALA A 133 3.40 8.39 0.92
N GLY A 134 3.39 7.75 2.08
CA GLY A 134 2.31 7.81 3.04
C GLY A 134 2.08 9.23 3.56
N ARG A 135 3.15 9.92 3.97
CA ARG A 135 3.10 11.33 4.41
C ARG A 135 2.60 12.24 3.31
N LEU A 136 3.10 12.07 2.08
CA LEU A 136 2.65 12.81 0.92
C LEU A 136 1.14 12.59 0.69
N LEU A 137 0.68 11.34 0.71
CA LEU A 137 -0.72 10.98 0.51
C LEU A 137 -1.61 11.57 1.62
N ASP A 138 -1.17 11.51 2.88
CA ASP A 138 -1.89 12.06 4.02
C ASP A 138 -2.12 13.57 3.86
N ALA A 139 -1.15 14.29 3.30
CA ALA A 139 -1.23 15.73 3.03
C ALA A 139 -2.09 16.13 1.81
N LEU A 140 -2.49 15.19 0.93
CA LEU A 140 -3.31 15.53 -0.24
C LEU A 140 -4.78 15.79 0.11
N GLU A 141 -5.35 16.87 -0.44
CA GLU A 141 -6.79 17.21 -0.42
C GLU A 141 -7.58 16.55 -1.56
#